data_AF-A0A2L2Z4P8-F1
#
_entry.id   AF-A0A2L2Z4P8-F1
#
_cell.length_a   1.000
_cell.length_b   1.000
_cell.length_c   1.000
_cell.angle_alpha   90.00
_cell.angle_beta   90.00
_cell.angle_gamma   90.00
#
_symmetry.space_group_name_H-M   'P 1'
#
loop_
_entity.id
_entity.type
_entity.pdbx_description
1 polymer ?
#
loop_
_entity_poly.entity_id
_entity_poly.type
_entity_poly.pdbx_seq_one_letter_code
_entity_poly.pdbx_strand_id
1 'polypeptide(L)' 'PRRRLDSSANVLTIEGLRKTDTAVFQCNASNNHGYAFRDFYLNVLALPPTITERPELVTSAVVSSMVILRCRVFG' A
#
# COMPACT_ATOMS: atom_id res chain seq x y z
N PRO A 1 0.65 9.69 -17.11
CA PRO A 1 1.92 9.20 -16.54
C PRO A 1 1.66 8.67 -15.13
N ARG A 2 2.39 7.65 -14.69
CA ARG A 2 2.11 6.96 -13.42
C ARG A 2 2.52 7.78 -12.18
N ARG A 3 3.57 8.59 -12.30
CA ARG A 3 3.97 9.61 -11.33
C ARG A 3 3.53 10.97 -11.87
N ARG A 4 2.76 11.73 -11.09
CA ARG A 4 2.17 13.03 -11.47
C ARG A 4 2.50 14.05 -10.40
N LEU A 5 3.18 15.14 -10.79
CA LEU A 5 3.46 16.26 -9.90
C LEU A 5 2.49 17.40 -10.22
N ASP A 6 1.70 17.79 -9.23
CA ASP A 6 0.91 19.01 -9.24
C ASP A 6 1.67 20.09 -8.47
N SER A 7 2.35 20.97 -9.22
CA SER A 7 3.11 22.07 -8.64
C SER A 7 2.24 23.18 -8.05
N SER A 8 0.95 23.25 -8.42
CA SER A 8 0.03 24.26 -7.86
C SER A 8 -0.49 23.84 -6.49
N ALA A 9 -0.72 22.54 -6.30
CA ALA A 9 -1.11 21.95 -5.03
C ALA A 9 0.08 21.45 -4.18
N ASN A 10 1.30 21.45 -4.74
CA ASN A 10 2.50 20.83 -4.16
C ASN A 10 2.32 19.33 -3.82
N VAL A 11 1.68 18.58 -4.73
CA VAL A 11 1.35 17.16 -4.52
C VAL A 11 2.03 16.27 -5.56
N LEU A 12 2.72 15.23 -5.10
CA LEU A 12 3.19 14.12 -5.94
C LEU A 12 2.25 12.91 -5.77
N THR A 13 1.55 12.55 -6.83
CA THR A 13 0.68 11.36 -6.89
C THR A 13 1.36 10.24 -7.66
N ILE A 14 1.42 9.04 -7.08
CA ILE A 14 1.95 7.83 -7.73
C ILE A 14 0.84 6.78 -7.80
N GLU A 15 0.30 6.56 -8.99
CA GLU A 15 -0.73 5.55 -9.23
C GLU A 15 -0.08 4.18 -9.48
N GLY A 16 -0.78 3.07 -9.18
CA GLY A 16 -0.28 1.71 -9.47
C GLY A 16 1.16 1.45 -9.01
N LEU A 17 1.42 1.53 -7.70
CA LEU A 17 2.76 1.35 -7.11
C LEU A 17 3.42 0.06 -7.59
N ARG A 18 4.72 0.16 -7.89
CA ARG A 18 5.58 -0.97 -8.24
C ARG A 18 6.70 -1.08 -7.22
N LYS A 19 7.29 -2.27 -7.05
CA LYS A 19 8.40 -2.46 -6.10
C LYS A 19 9.58 -1.51 -6.37
N THR A 20 9.81 -1.15 -7.64
CA THR A 20 10.83 -0.17 -8.08
C THR A 20 10.54 1.28 -7.67
N ASP A 21 9.38 1.59 -7.11
CA ASP A 21 9.10 2.89 -6.48
C ASP A 21 9.64 2.98 -5.05
N THR A 22 10.19 1.89 -4.49
CA THR A 22 10.85 1.92 -3.20
C THR A 22 12.09 2.82 -3.30
N ALA A 23 12.01 3.99 -2.70
CA ALA A 23 13.04 5.03 -2.81
C ALA A 23 12.85 6.09 -1.72
N VAL A 24 13.87 6.93 -1.55
CA VAL A 24 13.73 8.19 -0.82
C VAL A 24 13.26 9.26 -1.80
N PHE A 25 12.11 9.86 -1.52
CA PHE A 25 11.57 11.00 -2.25
C PHE A 25 11.92 12.28 -1.51
N GLN A 26 12.36 13.30 -2.24
CA GLN A 26 12.71 14.59 -1.66
C GLN A 26 11.79 15.68 -2.22
N CYS A 27 11.22 16.48 -1.32
CA CYS A 27 10.55 17.72 -1.68
C CYS A 27 11.52 18.88 -1.43
N ASN A 28 11.78 19.67 -2.47
CA ASN A 28 12.64 20.85 -2.39
C ASN A 28 11.78 22.11 -2.58
N ALA A 29 11.85 23.02 -1.63
CA ALA A 29 11.25 24.34 -1.67
C ALA A 29 12.37 25.39 -1.72
N SER A 30 12.47 26.09 -2.85
CA SER A 30 13.50 27.11 -3.09
C SER A 30 12.87 28.47 -3.35
N ASN A 31 13.48 29.52 -2.80
CA ASN A 31 13.18 30.91 -3.12
C ASN A 31 14.49 31.72 -3.31
N ASN A 32 14.36 33.02 -3.53
CA ASN A 32 15.49 33.95 -3.69
C ASN A 32 16.41 34.07 -2.46
N HIS A 33 15.99 33.58 -1.29
CA HIS A 33 16.75 33.65 -0.04
C HIS A 33 17.38 32.31 0.35
N GLY A 34 17.13 31.23 -0.39
CA GLY A 34 17.72 29.93 -0.13
C GLY A 34 16.81 28.76 -0.49
N TYR A 35 17.09 27.60 0.09
CA TYR A 35 16.34 26.37 -0.15
C TYR A 35 16.14 25.60 1.15
N ALA A 36 15.03 24.88 1.21
CA ALA A 36 14.71 23.93 2.27
C ALA A 36 14.23 22.62 1.62
N PHE A 37 14.60 21.49 2.19
CA PHE A 37 14.17 20.20 1.68
C PHE A 37 13.73 19.26 2.80
N ARG A 38 12.89 18.28 2.43
CA ARG A 38 12.44 17.19 3.29
C ARG A 38 12.40 15.89 2.52
N ASP A 39 12.92 14.85 3.18
CA ASP A 39 13.01 13.50 2.64
C ASP A 39 11.91 12.60 3.20
N PHE A 40 11.39 11.72 2.37
CA PHE A 40 10.34 10.76 2.67
C PHE A 40 10.75 9.40 2.13
N TYR A 41 10.89 8.42 3.01
CA TYR A 41 11.16 7.05 2.57
C TYR A 41 9.86 6.33 2.22
N LEU A 42 9.72 5.92 0.97
CA LEU A 42 8.62 5.09 0.51
C LEU A 42 9.09 3.64 0.43
N ASN A 43 8.46 2.75 1.20
CA ASN A 43 8.66 1.30 1.10
C ASN A 43 7.44 0.63 0.48
N VAL A 44 7.54 0.21 -0.78
CA VAL A 44 6.47 -0.52 -1.45
C VAL A 44 6.64 -2.00 -1.17
N LEU A 45 5.69 -2.65 -0.50
CA LEU A 45 5.70 -4.10 -0.30
C LEU A 45 4.99 -4.78 -1.48
N ALA A 46 5.55 -5.90 -1.94
CA ALA A 46 4.98 -6.74 -2.99
C ALA A 46 4.98 -8.18 -2.48
N LEU A 47 4.20 -8.41 -1.44
CA LEU A 47 4.10 -9.72 -0.82
C LEU A 47 3.05 -10.55 -1.59
N PRO A 48 3.30 -11.84 -1.84
CA PRO A 48 2.27 -12.70 -2.36
C PRO A 48 1.18 -12.92 -1.29
N PRO A 49 -0.09 -13.09 -1.69
CA PRO A 49 -1.16 -13.40 -0.76
C PRO A 49 -0.88 -14.72 -0.06
N THR A 50 -0.93 -14.71 1.28
CA THR A 50 -0.71 -15.85 2.14
C THR A 50 -1.92 -16.03 3.05
N ILE A 51 -2.44 -17.26 3.14
CA ILE A 51 -3.59 -17.56 4.01
C ILE A 51 -3.13 -17.55 5.47
N THR A 52 -3.63 -16.60 6.25
CA THR A 52 -3.35 -16.42 7.68
C THR A 52 -4.33 -17.18 8.56
N GLU A 53 -5.57 -17.35 8.12
CA GLU A 53 -6.58 -18.19 8.77
C GLU A 53 -7.18 -19.10 7.71
N ARG A 54 -6.95 -20.40 7.84
CA ARG A 54 -7.54 -21.42 6.97
C ARG A 54 -8.84 -21.92 7.60
N PRO A 55 -9.88 -22.20 6.80
CA PRO A 55 -11.01 -22.97 7.28
C PRO A 55 -10.55 -24.33 7.82
N GLU A 56 -11.32 -24.91 8.75
CA GLU A 56 -11.13 -26.31 9.10
C GLU A 56 -11.38 -27.21 7.90
N LEU A 57 -10.62 -28.31 7.80
CA LEU A 57 -10.77 -29.28 6.71
C LEU A 57 -12.16 -29.92 6.69
N VAL A 58 -12.76 -30.06 7.88
CA VAL A 58 -14.10 -30.60 8.09
C VAL A 58 -14.82 -29.69 9.06
N THR A 59 -16.00 -29.20 8.66
CA THR A 59 -16.89 -28.44 9.54
C THR A 59 -18.26 -29.11 9.54
N SER A 60 -18.73 -29.50 10.73
CA SER A 60 -20.06 -30.09 10.92
C SER A 60 -21.02 -29.06 11.47
N ALA A 61 -22.27 -29.09 11.02
CA ALA A 61 -23.29 -28.14 11.41
C ALA A 61 -24.66 -28.80 11.50
N VAL A 62 -25.52 -28.24 12.33
CA VAL A 62 -26.91 -28.71 12.48
C VAL A 62 -27.71 -28.30 11.25
N VAL A 63 -28.65 -29.14 10.82
CA VAL A 63 -29.56 -28.82 9.72
C VAL A 63 -30.22 -27.46 9.97
N SER A 64 -30.25 -26.61 8.94
CA SER A 64 -30.77 -25.23 8.98
C SER A 64 -29.95 -24.22 9.82
N SER A 65 -28.75 -24.58 10.28
CA SER A 65 -27.86 -23.61 10.93
C SER A 65 -26.98 -22.85 9.92
N MET A 66 -26.62 -21.62 10.26
CA MET A 66 -25.69 -20.81 9.47
C MET A 66 -24.24 -21.11 9.88
N VAL A 67 -23.38 -21.33 8.90
CA VAL A 67 -21.94 -21.60 9.09
C VAL A 67 -21.12 -20.54 8.34
N ILE A 68 -20.06 -20.04 8.98
CA ILE A 68 -19.10 -19.12 8.36
C ILE A 68 -17.74 -19.79 8.34
N LEU A 69 -17.29 -20.19 7.15
CA LEU A 69 -15.93 -20.68 6.92
C LEU A 69 -15.01 -19.47 6.68
N ARG A 70 -14.19 -19.13 7.68
CA ARG A 70 -13.28 -17.99 7.57
C ARG A 70 -12.03 -18.38 6.79
N CYS A 71 -11.71 -17.59 5.77
CA CYS A 71 -10.44 -17.65 5.06
C CYS A 71 -9.86 -16.24 5.07
N ARG A 72 -8.90 -15.98 5.96
CA ARG A 72 -8.20 -14.68 6.02
C ARG A 72 -6.89 -14.78 5.27
N VAL A 73 -6.58 -13.76 4.48
CA VAL A 73 -5.35 -13.64 3.71
C VAL A 73 -4.61 -12.36 4.05
N PHE A 74 -3.30 -12.38 3.88
CA PHE A 74 -2.44 -11.21 3.99
C PHE A 74 -1.40 -11.24 2.87
N GLY A 75 -1.18 -10.11 2.20
CA GLY A 75 -0.22 -9.95 1.11
C GLY A 75 -0.59 -8.80 0.20
#